data_AF-A0A5J4TAX6-F1
#
_entry.id   AF-A0A5J4TAX6-F1
#
_cell.length_a   1.000
_cell.length_b   1.000
_cell.length_c   1.000
_cell.angle_alpha   90.00
_cell.angle_beta   90.00
_cell.angle_gamma   90.00
#
_symmetry.space_group_name_H-M   'P 1'
#
loop_
_entity.id
_entity.type
_entity.pdbx_description
1 polymer ?
#
loop_
_entity_poly.entity_id
_entity_poly.type
_entity_poly.pdbx_seq_one_letter_code
_entity_poly.pdbx_strand_id
1 'polypeptide(L)'
;MVDLQQKPPAEENLSNSREQQDIFNFGAVLFALAELNEFPVILNNKLGDQISPISPFSFNKLHDGPAQRIIRSLLEKDPTLRPNAEQLLANQYIQDRITSWRQTSNSNSQSNPIVSPQEQFSIYRTYFSQLLVDIAGSSNDAKLALAKNDVFVEFVNILRWASVQNNQLARPLQEWICVATILLTEDQQEAANIAHETEIIQELHVLIGTILSLDEVKFVHGKALNILAHLGGFPQKKKMFEMGIAQSIVKHIKSIECDVVEKILLSIMNMFIFKQSFFKGRDKHPYLSECQRN
;
A
#
# COMPACT_ATOMS: atom_id res chain seq x y z
N MET A 1 -9.57 2.40 56.10
CA MET A 1 -10.83 2.24 55.33
C MET A 1 -10.78 3.27 54.23
N VAL A 2 -10.43 2.83 53.03
CA VAL A 2 -10.40 3.68 51.83
C VAL A 2 -11.75 3.51 51.16
N ASP A 3 -12.50 4.60 51.05
CA ASP A 3 -13.78 4.64 50.35
C ASP A 3 -13.57 4.27 48.88
N LEU A 4 -14.12 3.13 48.50
CA LEU A 4 -14.37 2.76 47.10
C LEU A 4 -15.51 3.65 46.61
N GLN A 5 -15.17 4.74 45.91
CA GLN A 5 -16.14 5.49 45.13
C GLN A 5 -16.72 4.57 44.05
N GLN A 6 -17.92 4.04 44.29
CA GLN A 6 -18.73 3.39 43.25
C GLN A 6 -19.13 4.45 42.22
N LYS A 7 -18.66 4.25 40.98
CA LYS A 7 -19.04 5.05 39.82
C LYS A 7 -20.56 4.91 39.59
N PRO A 8 -21.31 5.99 39.30
CA PRO A 8 -22.75 5.91 39.16
C PRO A 8 -23.16 5.03 37.96
N PRO A 9 -24.22 4.20 38.11
CA PRO A 9 -24.59 3.16 37.14
C PRO A 9 -24.99 3.68 35.75
N ALA A 10 -25.29 4.97 35.60
CA ALA A 10 -25.61 5.59 34.31
C ALA A 10 -24.36 5.86 33.45
N GLU A 11 -23.21 6.17 34.07
CA GLU A 11 -21.96 6.44 33.35
C GLU A 11 -21.28 5.15 32.87
N GLU A 12 -21.44 4.06 33.63
CA GLU A 12 -20.90 2.74 33.29
C GLU A 12 -21.61 2.14 32.06
N ASN A 13 -22.94 2.31 31.99
CA ASN A 13 -23.73 1.87 30.83
C ASN A 13 -23.42 2.66 29.55
N LEU A 14 -23.15 3.96 29.64
CA LEU A 14 -22.76 4.76 28.48
C LEU A 14 -21.34 4.44 27.99
N SER A 15 -20.40 4.18 28.91
CA SER A 15 -19.02 3.76 28.56
C SER A 15 -19.05 2.43 27.81
N ASN A 16 -19.76 1.44 28.37
CA ASN A 16 -19.92 0.12 27.75
C ASN A 16 -20.56 0.20 26.36
N SER A 17 -21.56 1.08 26.17
CA SER A 17 -22.18 1.25 24.85
C SER A 17 -21.23 1.84 23.80
N ARG A 18 -20.31 2.72 24.19
CA ARG A 18 -19.33 3.32 23.27
C ARG A 18 -18.24 2.33 22.90
N GLU A 19 -17.71 1.62 23.90
CA GLU A 19 -16.70 0.59 23.69
C GLU A 19 -17.22 -0.49 22.73
N GLN A 20 -18.47 -0.92 22.89
CA GLN A 20 -19.07 -1.89 21.98
C GLN A 20 -19.29 -1.36 20.55
N GLN A 21 -19.49 -0.05 20.40
CA GLN A 21 -19.54 0.58 19.08
C GLN A 21 -18.15 0.63 18.42
N ASP A 22 -17.09 0.88 19.20
CA ASP A 22 -15.72 0.88 18.70
C ASP A 22 -15.29 -0.53 18.25
N ILE A 23 -15.66 -1.57 19.01
CA ILE A 23 -15.47 -2.97 18.64
C ILE A 23 -16.14 -3.30 17.30
N PHE A 24 -17.37 -2.81 17.10
CA PHE A 24 -18.10 -3.00 15.84
C PHE A 24 -17.44 -2.26 14.67
N ASN A 25 -17.06 -1.00 14.88
CA ASN A 25 -16.37 -0.20 13.86
C ASN A 25 -15.05 -0.84 13.47
N PHE A 26 -14.30 -1.39 14.44
CA PHE A 26 -13.09 -2.13 14.18
C PHE A 26 -13.36 -3.41 13.36
N GLY A 27 -14.43 -4.15 13.66
CA GLY A 27 -14.90 -5.26 12.84
C GLY A 27 -15.19 -4.87 11.39
N ALA A 28 -15.81 -3.70 11.18
CA ALA A 28 -16.11 -3.19 9.84
C ALA A 28 -14.83 -2.83 9.06
N VAL A 29 -13.84 -2.24 9.73
CA VAL A 29 -12.51 -1.99 9.16
C VAL A 29 -11.83 -3.31 8.77
N LEU A 30 -11.84 -4.30 9.64
CA LEU A 30 -11.23 -5.61 9.34
C LEU A 30 -11.93 -6.33 8.18
N PHE A 31 -13.26 -6.25 8.11
CA PHE A 31 -14.00 -6.74 6.95
C PHE A 31 -13.54 -6.03 5.68
N ALA A 32 -13.45 -4.70 5.71
CA ALA A 32 -13.09 -3.93 4.53
C ALA A 32 -11.68 -4.23 4.04
N LEU A 33 -10.75 -4.46 4.97
CA LEU A 33 -9.39 -4.92 4.66
C LEU A 33 -9.39 -6.33 4.07
N ALA A 34 -10.20 -7.25 4.59
CA ALA A 34 -10.26 -8.63 4.13
C ALA A 34 -10.91 -8.78 2.75
N GLU A 35 -11.98 -8.02 2.49
CA GLU A 35 -12.75 -8.08 1.25
C GLU A 35 -12.30 -7.06 0.20
N LEU A 36 -11.40 -6.13 0.58
CA LEU A 36 -11.02 -4.96 -0.21
C LEU A 36 -12.25 -4.23 -0.77
N ASN A 37 -13.27 -4.10 0.07
CA ASN A 37 -14.55 -3.50 -0.25
C ASN A 37 -15.18 -2.93 1.02
N GLU A 38 -15.95 -1.86 0.91
CA GLU A 38 -16.57 -1.25 2.09
C GLU A 38 -17.54 -2.23 2.78
N PHE A 39 -17.56 -2.20 4.11
CA PHE A 39 -18.57 -2.95 4.87
C PHE A 39 -19.95 -2.33 4.59
N PRO A 40 -20.97 -3.11 4.20
CA PRO A 40 -22.24 -2.60 3.64
C PRO A 40 -23.16 -1.85 4.62
N VAL A 41 -22.64 -1.27 5.71
CA VAL A 41 -23.42 -0.59 6.75
C VAL A 41 -23.47 0.93 6.59
N ILE A 42 -22.73 1.53 5.66
CA ILE A 42 -22.75 2.99 5.50
C ILE A 42 -23.57 3.40 4.28
N LEU A 43 -24.88 3.58 4.47
CA LEU A 43 -25.68 4.61 3.75
C LEU A 43 -27.12 4.83 4.26
N ASN A 44 -27.53 4.40 5.46
CA ASN A 44 -28.90 4.64 5.96
C ASN A 44 -29.08 5.88 6.85
N ASN A 45 -28.11 6.80 6.90
CA ASN A 45 -28.27 8.08 7.61
C ASN A 45 -28.78 9.23 6.70
N LYS A 46 -29.20 8.94 5.45
CA LYS A 46 -29.97 9.87 4.62
C LYS A 46 -31.34 9.25 4.33
N LEU A 47 -32.38 9.94 4.80
CA LEU A 47 -33.79 9.53 4.91
C LEU A 47 -34.07 8.64 6.12
N GLY A 48 -34.64 9.28 7.15
CA GLY A 48 -35.40 8.57 8.15
C GLY A 48 -36.57 7.87 7.47
N ASP A 49 -36.48 6.56 7.36
CA ASP A 49 -37.60 5.64 7.51
C ASP A 49 -37.06 4.20 7.54
N GLN A 50 -37.39 3.51 8.63
CA GLN A 50 -37.41 2.05 8.78
C GLN A 50 -36.10 1.29 8.48
N ILE A 51 -35.39 0.96 9.57
CA ILE A 51 -34.28 0.00 9.61
C ILE A 51 -34.79 -1.37 9.13
N SER A 52 -34.61 -1.68 7.85
CA SER A 52 -34.78 -3.05 7.36
C SER A 52 -33.60 -3.92 7.82
N PRO A 53 -33.84 -5.20 8.15
CA PRO A 53 -32.84 -6.08 8.74
C PRO A 53 -31.69 -6.34 7.77
N ILE A 54 -30.47 -6.00 8.20
CA ILE A 54 -29.20 -6.30 7.51
C ILE A 54 -29.20 -7.78 7.08
N SER A 55 -29.20 -8.03 5.76
CA SER A 55 -28.95 -9.35 5.19
C SER A 55 -27.61 -9.87 5.69
N PRO A 56 -27.41 -11.19 5.88
CA PRO A 56 -26.11 -11.70 6.26
C PRO A 56 -25.06 -11.24 5.24
N PHE A 57 -24.06 -10.49 5.69
CA PHE A 57 -22.93 -10.13 4.85
C PHE A 57 -22.12 -11.39 4.55
N SER A 58 -21.70 -11.53 3.29
CA SER A 58 -20.85 -12.64 2.83
C SER A 58 -19.41 -12.18 2.67
N PHE A 59 -18.49 -13.10 2.93
CA PHE A 59 -17.10 -12.94 2.55
C PHE A 59 -16.91 -13.62 1.20
N ASN A 60 -16.51 -12.86 0.19
CA ASN A 60 -16.26 -13.35 -1.15
C ASN A 60 -14.78 -13.69 -1.32
N LYS A 61 -13.88 -13.02 -0.59
CA LYS A 61 -12.43 -13.21 -0.68
C LYS A 61 -11.86 -13.94 0.52
N LEU A 62 -12.33 -13.63 1.73
CA LEU A 62 -11.85 -14.29 2.94
C LEU A 62 -12.51 -15.65 3.12
N HIS A 63 -11.73 -16.71 2.92
CA HIS A 63 -12.18 -18.08 3.17
C HIS A 63 -12.63 -18.29 4.62
N ASP A 64 -13.52 -19.27 4.81
CA ASP A 64 -13.95 -19.67 6.14
C ASP A 64 -12.75 -20.11 6.99
N GLY A 65 -12.69 -19.61 8.21
CA GLY A 65 -11.51 -19.75 9.05
C GLY A 65 -11.53 -18.88 10.31
N PRO A 66 -10.45 -18.94 11.13
CA PRO A 66 -10.38 -18.19 12.39
C PRO A 66 -10.51 -16.68 12.22
N ALA A 67 -9.88 -16.10 11.19
CA ALA A 67 -9.96 -14.68 10.90
C ALA A 67 -11.39 -14.25 10.53
N GLN A 68 -12.07 -15.04 9.69
CA GLN A 68 -13.45 -14.77 9.31
C GLN A 68 -14.38 -14.82 10.53
N ARG A 69 -14.20 -15.82 11.42
CA ARG A 69 -14.98 -15.95 12.66
C ARG A 69 -14.77 -14.78 13.61
N ILE A 70 -13.54 -14.29 13.75
CA ILE A 70 -13.24 -13.10 14.57
C ILE A 70 -13.94 -11.87 14.01
N ILE A 71 -13.86 -11.64 12.70
CA ILE A 71 -14.54 -10.49 12.06
C ILE A 71 -16.05 -10.59 12.27
N ARG A 72 -16.64 -11.78 12.13
CA ARG A 72 -18.07 -12.01 12.41
C ARG A 72 -18.42 -11.70 13.87
N SER A 73 -17.62 -12.13 14.85
CA SER A 73 -17.92 -11.86 16.27
C SER A 73 -17.87 -10.38 16.63
N LEU A 74 -17.02 -9.59 15.97
CA LEU A 74 -16.94 -8.14 16.18
C LEU A 74 -18.15 -7.42 15.57
N LEU A 75 -18.68 -7.96 14.47
CA LEU A 75 -19.82 -7.44 13.72
C LEU A 75 -21.18 -7.98 14.20
N GLU A 76 -21.22 -8.62 15.36
CA GLU A 76 -22.46 -9.16 15.93
C GLU A 76 -23.46 -8.02 16.19
N LYS A 77 -24.75 -8.26 15.91
CA LYS A 77 -25.78 -7.23 16.07
C LYS A 77 -26.01 -6.88 17.53
N ASP A 78 -25.99 -7.89 18.39
CA ASP A 78 -26.13 -7.74 19.83
C ASP A 78 -24.78 -7.28 20.45
N PRO A 79 -24.71 -6.06 21.01
CA PRO A 79 -23.50 -5.55 21.66
C PRO A 79 -23.02 -6.40 22.84
N THR A 80 -23.91 -7.18 23.46
CA THR A 80 -23.54 -8.04 24.60
C THR A 80 -22.83 -9.33 24.20
N LEU A 81 -22.99 -9.73 22.94
CA LEU A 81 -22.34 -10.93 22.36
C LEU A 81 -20.99 -10.60 21.72
N ARG A 82 -20.70 -9.31 21.53
CA ARG A 82 -19.41 -8.86 21.00
C ARG A 82 -18.32 -9.03 22.06
N PRO A 83 -17.13 -9.52 21.69
CA PRO A 83 -16.01 -9.58 22.62
C PRO A 83 -15.55 -8.16 22.97
N ASN A 84 -15.19 -7.94 24.22
CA ASN A 84 -14.46 -6.73 24.58
C ASN A 84 -12.99 -6.81 24.10
N ALA A 85 -12.24 -5.72 24.23
CA ALA A 85 -10.86 -5.66 23.76
C ALA A 85 -9.95 -6.72 24.43
N GLU A 86 -10.14 -7.00 25.72
CA GLU A 86 -9.36 -8.00 26.45
C GLU A 86 -9.65 -9.42 25.93
N GLN A 87 -10.92 -9.75 25.71
CA GLN A 87 -11.35 -11.04 25.16
C GLN A 87 -10.87 -11.22 23.72
N LEU A 88 -10.88 -10.15 22.92
CA LEU A 88 -10.34 -10.15 21.57
C LEU A 88 -8.83 -10.42 21.59
N LEU A 89 -8.09 -9.72 22.45
CA LEU A 89 -6.65 -9.93 22.59
C LEU A 89 -6.33 -11.32 23.16
N ALA A 90 -7.14 -11.86 24.07
CA ALA A 90 -6.96 -13.20 24.63
C ALA A 90 -7.29 -14.32 23.64
N ASN A 91 -7.82 -14.02 22.45
CA ASN A 91 -8.12 -15.03 21.44
C ASN A 91 -6.85 -15.77 21.02
N GLN A 92 -6.87 -17.11 21.11
CA GLN A 92 -5.69 -17.95 20.84
C GLN A 92 -5.11 -17.71 19.44
N TYR A 93 -5.95 -17.57 18.41
CA TYR A 93 -5.47 -17.30 17.06
C TYR A 93 -4.76 -15.94 16.97
N ILE A 94 -5.25 -14.92 17.68
CA ILE A 94 -4.58 -13.61 17.74
C ILE A 94 -3.27 -13.71 18.51
N GLN A 95 -3.23 -14.42 19.64
CA GLN A 95 -2.02 -14.65 20.42
C GLN A 95 -0.96 -15.44 19.65
N ASP A 96 -1.36 -16.48 18.91
CA ASP A 96 -0.47 -17.24 18.03
C ASP A 96 0.11 -16.36 16.94
N ARG A 97 -0.72 -15.48 16.34
CA ARG A 97 -0.28 -14.50 15.34
C ARG A 97 0.68 -13.48 15.91
N ILE A 98 0.39 -12.92 17.09
CA ILE A 98 1.29 -11.98 17.79
C ILE A 98 2.62 -12.67 18.13
N THR A 99 2.57 -13.92 18.59
CA THR A 99 3.76 -14.69 18.97
C THR A 99 4.62 -15.02 17.76
N SER A 100 4.00 -15.54 16.68
CA SER A 100 4.66 -15.77 15.40
C SER A 100 5.28 -14.49 14.86
N TRP A 101 4.55 -13.37 14.92
CA TRP A 101 5.06 -12.08 14.49
C TRP A 101 6.27 -11.63 15.31
N ARG A 102 6.21 -11.70 16.65
CA ARG A 102 7.34 -11.37 17.54
C ARG A 102 8.57 -12.25 17.31
N GLN A 103 8.38 -13.54 17.05
CA GLN A 103 9.48 -14.47 16.78
C GLN A 103 10.15 -14.18 15.44
N THR A 104 9.36 -13.84 14.42
CA THR A 104 9.90 -13.45 13.11
C THR A 104 10.62 -12.10 13.19
N SER A 105 10.12 -11.13 13.95
CA SER A 105 10.75 -9.81 14.11
C SER A 105 12.11 -9.86 14.82
N ASN A 106 12.37 -10.88 15.64
CA ASN A 106 13.64 -11.03 16.38
C ASN A 106 14.69 -11.88 15.63
N SER A 107 14.35 -12.45 14.47
CA SER A 107 15.22 -13.37 13.73
C SER A 107 15.87 -12.73 12.50
N ASN A 108 16.14 -11.42 12.55
CA ASN A 108 16.95 -10.73 11.55
C ASN A 108 18.43 -10.82 11.92
N SER A 109 19.04 -12.00 11.77
CA SER A 109 20.50 -12.18 11.73
C SER A 109 20.88 -13.53 11.14
N GLN A 110 21.38 -13.49 9.90
CA GLN A 110 22.36 -14.39 9.28
C GLN A 110 22.27 -15.92 9.57
N SER A 111 21.83 -16.68 8.57
CA SER A 111 22.62 -17.71 7.85
C SER A 111 21.69 -18.51 6.92
N ASN A 112 22.17 -18.82 5.72
CA ASN A 112 21.43 -19.62 4.73
C ASN A 112 21.33 -21.09 5.16
N PRO A 113 20.14 -21.62 5.43
CA PRO A 113 19.68 -22.84 4.78
C PRO A 113 18.96 -22.47 3.47
N ILE A 114 18.72 -23.44 2.60
CA ILE A 114 17.88 -23.26 1.42
C ILE A 114 16.44 -23.02 1.93
N VAL A 115 16.09 -21.75 2.14
CA VAL A 115 14.75 -21.33 2.54
C VAL A 115 13.81 -21.57 1.36
N SER A 116 12.71 -22.28 1.60
CA SER A 116 11.73 -22.54 0.54
C SER A 116 11.13 -21.22 0.03
N PRO A 117 10.69 -21.11 -1.25
CA PRO A 117 10.09 -19.88 -1.76
C PRO A 117 8.90 -19.36 -0.92
N GLN A 118 8.13 -20.27 -0.34
CA GLN A 118 6.99 -19.94 0.53
C GLN A 118 7.43 -19.38 1.88
N GLU A 119 8.50 -19.92 2.45
CA GLU A 119 9.07 -19.42 3.70
C GLU A 119 9.71 -18.05 3.48
N GLN A 120 10.44 -17.87 2.39
CA GLN A 120 11.02 -16.58 2.01
C GLN A 120 9.93 -15.52 1.76
N PHE A 121 8.86 -15.90 1.06
CA PHE A 121 7.68 -15.04 0.89
C PHE A 121 7.07 -14.64 2.24
N SER A 122 6.96 -15.59 3.18
CA SER A 122 6.43 -15.32 4.52
C SER A 122 7.31 -14.34 5.30
N ILE A 123 8.64 -14.48 5.21
CA ILE A 123 9.61 -13.54 5.80
C ILE A 123 9.41 -12.13 5.23
N TYR A 124 9.38 -11.99 3.90
CA TYR A 124 9.17 -10.68 3.26
C TYR A 124 7.79 -10.09 3.56
N ARG A 125 6.76 -10.93 3.64
CA ARG A 125 5.42 -10.49 4.01
C ARG A 125 5.38 -9.97 5.44
N THR A 126 6.04 -10.64 6.38
CA THR A 126 6.12 -10.15 7.76
C THR A 126 6.89 -8.82 7.81
N TYR A 127 8.04 -8.75 7.14
CA TYR A 127 8.82 -7.52 7.01
C TYR A 127 7.98 -6.34 6.50
N PHE A 128 7.28 -6.49 5.38
CA PHE A 128 6.45 -5.40 4.84
C PHE A 128 5.24 -5.06 5.72
N SER A 129 4.64 -6.05 6.38
CA SER A 129 3.52 -5.77 7.30
C SER A 129 3.95 -4.87 8.44
N GLN A 130 5.16 -5.09 8.99
CA GLN A 130 5.77 -4.21 9.99
C GLN A 130 6.09 -2.85 9.38
N LEU A 131 6.83 -2.85 8.26
CA LEU A 131 7.31 -1.62 7.64
C LEU A 131 6.17 -0.68 7.24
N LEU A 132 5.09 -1.21 6.65
CA LEU A 132 3.94 -0.40 6.25
C LEU A 132 3.21 0.21 7.45
N VAL A 133 3.10 -0.52 8.56
CA VAL A 133 2.55 0.01 9.83
C VAL A 133 3.45 1.11 10.36
N ASP A 134 4.77 0.88 10.38
CA ASP A 134 5.75 1.84 10.86
C ASP A 134 5.71 3.12 10.03
N ILE A 135 5.69 3.02 8.69
CA ILE A 135 5.63 4.18 7.80
C ILE A 135 4.30 4.95 7.96
N ALA A 136 3.16 4.26 8.05
CA ALA A 136 1.84 4.90 8.09
C ALA A 136 1.64 5.75 9.35
N GLY A 137 2.22 5.33 10.49
CA GLY A 137 2.15 6.07 11.76
C GLY A 137 3.30 7.05 11.99
N SER A 138 4.31 7.08 11.11
CA SER A 138 5.55 7.83 11.33
C SER A 138 5.51 9.27 10.84
N SER A 139 6.27 10.13 11.53
CA SER A 139 6.59 11.47 11.07
C SER A 139 7.48 11.44 9.83
N ASN A 140 7.57 12.56 9.12
CA ASN A 140 8.45 12.72 7.95
C ASN A 140 9.93 12.45 8.28
N ASP A 141 10.41 12.90 9.44
CA ASP A 141 11.80 12.64 9.86
C ASP A 141 12.07 11.14 10.10
N ALA A 142 11.09 10.42 10.67
CA ALA A 142 11.19 8.98 10.85
C ALA A 142 11.17 8.22 9.52
N LYS A 143 10.31 8.64 8.56
CA LYS A 143 10.32 8.10 7.20
C LYS A 143 11.65 8.34 6.48
N LEU A 144 12.23 9.52 6.65
CA LEU A 144 13.55 9.84 6.10
C LEU A 144 14.66 9.00 6.75
N ALA A 145 14.59 8.76 8.07
CA ALA A 145 15.53 7.86 8.74
C ALA A 145 15.45 6.43 8.19
N LEU A 146 14.23 5.92 7.93
CA LEU A 146 14.05 4.63 7.25
C LEU A 146 14.67 4.63 5.85
N ALA A 147 14.44 5.69 5.06
CA ALA A 147 15.04 5.84 3.74
C ALA A 147 16.59 5.79 3.78
N LYS A 148 17.20 6.41 4.79
CA LYS A 148 18.65 6.43 5.00
C LYS A 148 19.23 5.09 5.46
N ASN A 149 18.40 4.20 6.00
CA ASN A 149 18.80 2.87 6.48
C ASN A 149 18.64 1.79 5.40
N ASP A 150 19.00 2.11 4.15
CA ASP A 150 19.04 1.18 3.02
C ASP A 150 17.72 0.44 2.68
N VAL A 151 16.56 0.95 3.13
CA VAL A 151 15.25 0.31 2.86
C VAL A 151 14.97 0.15 1.36
N PHE A 152 15.42 1.08 0.52
CA PHE A 152 15.29 0.97 -0.93
C PHE A 152 16.19 -0.11 -1.54
N VAL A 153 17.35 -0.40 -0.93
CA VAL A 153 18.21 -1.52 -1.33
C VAL A 153 17.53 -2.84 -1.00
N GLU A 154 16.86 -2.93 0.16
CA GLU A 154 16.04 -4.09 0.50
C GLU A 154 14.89 -4.28 -0.50
N PHE A 155 14.22 -3.19 -0.90
CA PHE A 155 13.17 -3.26 -1.92
C PHE A 155 13.69 -3.79 -3.27
N VAL A 156 14.86 -3.33 -3.71
CA VAL A 156 15.53 -3.84 -4.92
C VAL A 156 15.76 -5.35 -4.82
N ASN A 157 16.32 -5.81 -3.70
CA ASN A 157 16.59 -7.24 -3.49
C ASN A 157 15.32 -8.08 -3.51
N ILE A 158 14.23 -7.58 -2.90
CA ILE A 158 12.95 -8.28 -2.88
C ILE A 158 12.28 -8.27 -4.27
N LEU A 159 12.34 -7.16 -5.01
CA LEU A 159 11.83 -7.12 -6.39
C LEU A 159 12.56 -8.11 -7.30
N ARG A 160 13.89 -8.19 -7.19
CA ARG A 160 14.71 -9.16 -7.92
C ARG A 160 14.32 -10.59 -7.57
N TRP A 161 14.19 -10.90 -6.28
CA TRP A 161 13.74 -12.21 -5.85
C TRP A 161 12.34 -12.52 -6.39
N ALA A 162 11.39 -11.59 -6.26
CA ALA A 162 10.01 -11.75 -6.72
C ALA A 162 9.91 -11.91 -8.25
N SER A 163 10.83 -11.33 -9.02
CA SER A 163 10.82 -11.38 -10.49
C SER A 163 10.95 -12.79 -11.07
N VAL A 164 11.54 -13.73 -10.33
CA VAL A 164 11.71 -15.13 -10.76
C VAL A 164 10.73 -16.08 -10.08
N GLN A 165 9.80 -15.58 -9.26
CA GLN A 165 8.78 -16.40 -8.61
C GLN A 165 7.48 -16.44 -9.43
N ASN A 166 6.59 -17.37 -9.07
CA ASN A 166 5.24 -17.38 -9.62
C ASN A 166 4.42 -16.17 -9.13
N ASN A 167 3.38 -15.83 -9.87
CA ASN A 167 2.57 -14.64 -9.63
C ASN A 167 1.91 -14.60 -8.23
N GLN A 168 1.58 -15.74 -7.63
CA GLN A 168 0.93 -15.77 -6.31
C GLN A 168 1.86 -15.29 -5.19
N LEU A 169 3.17 -15.51 -5.33
CA LEU A 169 4.18 -15.02 -4.39
C LEU A 169 4.69 -13.64 -4.80
N ALA A 170 4.87 -13.40 -6.11
CA ALA A 170 5.50 -12.18 -6.61
C ALA A 170 4.61 -10.94 -6.48
N ARG A 171 3.34 -11.02 -6.93
CA ARG A 171 2.45 -9.85 -7.06
C ARG A 171 2.18 -9.14 -5.73
N PRO A 172 1.89 -9.85 -4.61
CA PRO A 172 1.67 -9.18 -3.34
C PRO A 172 2.88 -8.36 -2.88
N LEU A 173 4.11 -8.88 -3.05
CA LEU A 173 5.32 -8.17 -2.66
C LEU A 173 5.60 -6.98 -3.58
N GLN A 174 5.44 -7.15 -4.88
CA GLN A 174 5.61 -6.08 -5.87
C GLN A 174 4.67 -4.90 -5.61
N GLU A 175 3.40 -5.19 -5.29
CA GLU A 175 2.41 -4.18 -4.93
C GLU A 175 2.80 -3.47 -3.62
N TRP A 176 3.19 -4.21 -2.60
CA TRP A 176 3.59 -3.65 -1.30
C TRP A 176 4.84 -2.78 -1.38
N ILE A 177 5.80 -3.12 -2.23
CA ILE A 177 6.97 -2.29 -2.51
C ILE A 177 6.58 -0.97 -3.15
N CYS A 178 5.63 -1.00 -4.10
CA CYS A 178 5.12 0.23 -4.72
C CYS A 178 4.42 1.12 -3.69
N VAL A 179 3.57 0.54 -2.83
CA VAL A 179 2.92 1.26 -1.74
C VAL A 179 3.94 1.86 -0.76
N ALA A 180 4.89 1.07 -0.29
CA ALA A 180 5.92 1.55 0.63
C ALA A 180 6.79 2.65 0.01
N THR A 181 7.14 2.53 -1.27
CA THR A 181 7.86 3.56 -2.04
C THR A 181 7.06 4.86 -2.09
N ILE A 182 5.75 4.80 -2.36
CA ILE A 182 4.88 5.98 -2.34
C ILE A 182 4.91 6.60 -0.94
N LEU A 183 4.63 5.82 0.11
CA LEU A 183 4.49 6.35 1.46
C LEU A 183 5.79 6.95 2.04
N LEU A 184 6.95 6.42 1.64
CA LEU A 184 8.27 6.94 2.03
C LEU A 184 8.65 8.22 1.30
N THR A 185 8.18 8.40 0.06
CA THR A 185 8.58 9.53 -0.79
C THR A 185 7.53 10.62 -0.90
N GLU A 186 6.29 10.34 -0.48
CA GLU A 186 5.20 11.33 -0.46
C GLU A 186 5.56 12.52 0.41
N ASP A 187 5.63 13.69 -0.24
CA ASP A 187 6.08 14.96 0.32
C ASP A 187 7.51 14.96 0.91
N GLN A 188 8.33 13.96 0.54
CA GLN A 188 9.71 13.77 1.04
C GLN A 188 10.74 13.75 -0.09
N GLN A 189 11.15 14.95 -0.51
CA GLN A 189 12.14 15.14 -1.58
C GLN A 189 13.48 14.45 -1.30
N GLU A 190 13.94 14.45 -0.05
CA GLU A 190 15.22 13.82 0.33
C GLU A 190 15.13 12.28 0.24
N ALA A 191 14.03 11.68 0.68
CA ALA A 191 13.80 10.25 0.51
C ALA A 191 13.73 9.85 -0.97
N ALA A 192 13.11 10.68 -1.82
CA ALA A 192 13.12 10.46 -3.26
C ALA A 192 14.54 10.53 -3.85
N ASN A 193 15.39 11.46 -3.40
CA ASN A 193 16.79 11.55 -3.85
C ASN A 193 17.57 10.28 -3.48
N ILE A 194 17.39 9.76 -2.27
CA ILE A 194 17.98 8.49 -1.85
C ILE A 194 17.49 7.36 -2.76
N ALA A 195 16.19 7.29 -3.05
CA ALA A 195 15.66 6.30 -3.99
C ALA A 195 16.34 6.38 -5.37
N HIS A 196 16.60 7.58 -5.89
CA HIS A 196 17.31 7.80 -7.16
C HIS A 196 18.79 7.35 -7.15
N GLU A 197 19.41 7.29 -5.98
CA GLU A 197 20.78 6.79 -5.79
C GLU A 197 20.84 5.26 -5.76
N THR A 198 19.70 4.59 -5.52
CA THR A 198 19.58 3.13 -5.58
C THR A 198 19.11 2.62 -6.94
N GLU A 199 18.98 1.30 -7.07
CA GLU A 199 18.47 0.65 -8.28
C GLU A 199 16.94 0.52 -8.32
N ILE A 200 16.22 1.08 -7.33
CA ILE A 200 14.76 0.88 -7.21
C ILE A 200 13.99 1.35 -8.45
N ILE A 201 14.43 2.43 -9.10
CA ILE A 201 13.81 2.93 -10.34
C ILE A 201 13.99 1.94 -11.49
N GLN A 202 15.16 1.30 -11.59
CA GLN A 202 15.41 0.29 -12.62
C GLN A 202 14.54 -0.94 -12.38
N GLU A 203 14.39 -1.38 -11.12
CA GLU A 203 13.53 -2.52 -10.79
C GLU A 203 12.04 -2.20 -10.98
N LEU A 204 11.58 -1.00 -10.63
CA LEU A 204 10.21 -0.54 -10.92
C LEU A 204 9.97 -0.42 -12.43
N HIS A 205 10.97 0.02 -13.19
CA HIS A 205 10.92 0.05 -14.65
C HIS A 205 10.78 -1.37 -15.21
N VAL A 206 11.57 -2.34 -14.77
CA VAL A 206 11.46 -3.74 -15.21
C VAL A 206 10.11 -4.31 -14.82
N LEU A 207 9.64 -4.06 -13.60
CA LEU A 207 8.35 -4.50 -13.10
C LEU A 207 7.20 -4.02 -14.01
N ILE A 208 7.11 -2.71 -14.25
CA ILE A 208 5.99 -2.11 -14.97
C ILE A 208 6.15 -2.27 -16.47
N GLY A 209 7.36 -2.06 -17.00
CA GLY A 209 7.64 -2.10 -18.43
C GLY A 209 7.63 -3.51 -19.03
N THR A 210 8.01 -4.52 -18.24
CA THR A 210 8.28 -5.87 -18.75
C THR A 210 7.47 -6.95 -18.04
N ILE A 211 7.46 -6.98 -16.70
CA ILE A 211 6.92 -8.12 -15.92
C ILE A 211 5.38 -8.09 -15.83
N LEU A 212 4.78 -6.92 -15.62
CA LEU A 212 3.34 -6.77 -15.51
C LEU A 212 2.70 -6.64 -16.89
N SER A 213 1.65 -7.44 -17.12
CA SER A 213 0.77 -7.26 -18.28
C SER A 213 -0.08 -6.00 -18.14
N LEU A 214 -0.74 -5.59 -19.24
CA LEU A 214 -1.57 -4.38 -19.28
C LEU A 214 -2.63 -4.37 -18.16
N ASP A 215 -3.27 -5.51 -17.93
CA ASP A 215 -4.37 -5.66 -16.97
C ASP A 215 -3.88 -5.85 -15.52
N GLU A 216 -2.60 -6.16 -15.32
CA GLU A 216 -2.01 -6.31 -13.98
C GLU A 216 -1.46 -4.99 -13.42
N VAL A 217 -1.25 -3.98 -14.27
CA VAL A 217 -0.78 -2.66 -13.81
C VAL A 217 -1.91 -1.91 -13.13
N LYS A 218 -1.89 -1.92 -11.80
CA LYS A 218 -2.74 -1.11 -10.92
C LYS A 218 -2.21 0.31 -10.68
N PHE A 219 -3.08 1.16 -10.15
CA PHE A 219 -2.77 2.54 -9.73
C PHE A 219 -1.46 2.68 -8.94
N VAL A 220 -1.23 1.81 -7.95
CA VAL A 220 -0.05 1.88 -7.07
C VAL A 220 1.27 1.78 -7.84
N HIS A 221 1.31 1.00 -8.92
CA HIS A 221 2.51 0.86 -9.75
C HIS A 221 2.79 2.16 -10.50
N GLY A 222 1.77 2.71 -11.16
CA GLY A 222 1.87 3.98 -11.89
C GLY A 222 2.22 5.14 -10.95
N LYS A 223 1.59 5.21 -9.77
CA LYS A 223 1.84 6.25 -8.77
C LYS A 223 3.25 6.18 -8.18
N ALA A 224 3.80 4.99 -7.92
CA ALA A 224 5.17 4.84 -7.42
C ALA A 224 6.22 5.36 -8.42
N LEU A 225 6.06 5.04 -9.71
CA LEU A 225 6.95 5.58 -10.73
C LEU A 225 6.75 7.09 -10.93
N ASN A 226 5.50 7.54 -10.89
CA ASN A 226 5.13 8.94 -11.03
C ASN A 226 5.82 9.82 -9.99
N ILE A 227 5.75 9.42 -8.72
CA ILE A 227 6.27 10.24 -7.63
C ILE A 227 7.79 10.38 -7.71
N LEU A 228 8.49 9.30 -8.05
CA LEU A 228 9.95 9.34 -8.28
C LEU A 228 10.30 10.21 -9.48
N ALA A 229 9.53 10.12 -10.57
CA ALA A 229 9.69 11.00 -11.74
C ALA A 229 9.37 12.46 -11.41
N HIS A 230 8.37 12.73 -10.58
CA HIS A 230 7.94 14.08 -10.20
C HIS A 230 9.00 14.77 -9.34
N LEU A 231 9.40 14.10 -8.25
CA LEU A 231 10.37 14.59 -7.27
C LEU A 231 11.80 14.56 -7.81
N GLY A 232 12.11 13.75 -8.82
CA GLY A 232 13.45 13.73 -9.41
C GLY A 232 13.95 15.12 -9.84
N GLY A 233 15.19 15.45 -9.49
CA GLY A 233 15.89 16.60 -10.06
C GLY A 233 16.09 16.46 -11.57
N PHE A 234 16.63 17.51 -12.20
CA PHE A 234 16.90 17.49 -13.64
C PHE A 234 17.79 16.31 -14.10
N PRO A 235 18.95 16.03 -13.45
CA PRO A 235 19.79 14.90 -13.83
C PRO A 235 19.06 13.56 -13.71
N GLN A 236 18.25 13.39 -12.67
CA GLN A 236 17.47 12.19 -12.42
C GLN A 236 16.39 11.97 -13.49
N LYS A 237 15.61 13.00 -13.82
CA LYS A 237 14.60 12.95 -14.89
C LYS A 237 15.22 12.61 -16.24
N LYS A 238 16.38 13.20 -16.56
CA LYS A 238 17.14 12.88 -17.77
C LYS A 238 17.59 11.41 -17.77
N LYS A 239 18.15 10.91 -16.68
CA LYS A 239 18.55 9.50 -16.51
C LYS A 239 17.36 8.56 -16.75
N MET A 240 16.21 8.82 -16.12
CA MET A 240 14.99 8.03 -16.32
C MET A 240 14.53 7.98 -17.79
N PHE A 241 14.63 9.10 -18.50
CA PHE A 241 14.31 9.15 -19.92
C PHE A 241 15.32 8.36 -20.76
N GLU A 242 16.62 8.51 -20.49
CA GLU A 242 17.69 7.79 -21.20
C GLU A 242 17.63 6.27 -20.96
N MET A 243 17.10 5.83 -19.82
CA MET A 243 16.80 4.43 -19.52
C MET A 243 15.65 3.85 -20.35
N GLY A 244 14.94 4.66 -21.14
CA GLY A 244 13.83 4.20 -21.98
C GLY A 244 12.53 3.93 -21.21
N ILE A 245 12.40 4.44 -19.98
CA ILE A 245 11.25 4.17 -19.11
C ILE A 245 9.95 4.64 -19.76
N ALA A 246 9.94 5.82 -20.38
CA ALA A 246 8.75 6.36 -21.02
C ALA A 246 8.23 5.43 -22.14
N GLN A 247 9.13 4.85 -22.93
CA GLN A 247 8.82 3.96 -24.03
C GLN A 247 8.31 2.60 -23.56
N SER A 248 8.85 2.07 -22.46
CA SER A 248 8.42 0.77 -21.94
C SER A 248 7.04 0.81 -21.28
N ILE A 249 6.67 1.95 -20.69
CA ILE A 249 5.39 2.10 -19.98
C ILE A 249 4.27 2.70 -20.84
N VAL A 250 4.56 3.27 -22.03
CA VAL A 250 3.56 3.94 -22.89
C VAL A 250 2.39 3.03 -23.26
N LYS A 251 2.64 1.70 -23.35
CA LYS A 251 1.61 0.70 -23.63
C LYS A 251 0.46 0.73 -22.61
N HIS A 252 0.73 1.15 -21.37
CA HIS A 252 -0.23 1.19 -20.26
C HIS A 252 -1.22 2.36 -20.34
N ILE A 253 -1.05 3.29 -21.28
CA ILE A 253 -2.06 4.32 -21.61
C ILE A 253 -3.33 3.66 -22.19
N LYS A 254 -3.23 2.40 -22.64
CA LYS A 254 -4.37 1.61 -23.12
C LYS A 254 -5.13 0.89 -21.99
N SER A 255 -4.75 1.08 -20.73
CA SER A 255 -5.46 0.47 -19.60
C SER A 255 -6.90 0.95 -19.55
N ILE A 256 -7.80 0.07 -19.09
CA ILE A 256 -9.19 0.42 -18.80
C ILE A 256 -9.32 1.25 -17.51
N GLU A 257 -8.31 1.22 -16.65
CA GLU A 257 -8.28 1.98 -15.39
C GLU A 257 -7.78 3.41 -15.65
N CYS A 258 -8.69 4.39 -15.61
CA CYS A 258 -8.36 5.80 -15.83
C CYS A 258 -7.21 6.30 -14.93
N ASP A 259 -7.18 5.86 -13.67
CA ASP A 259 -6.16 6.29 -12.71
C ASP A 259 -4.76 5.79 -13.11
N VAL A 260 -4.67 4.59 -13.69
CA VAL A 260 -3.42 4.06 -14.25
C VAL A 260 -2.98 4.91 -15.42
N VAL A 261 -3.89 5.19 -16.36
CA VAL A 261 -3.60 6.02 -17.54
C VAL A 261 -3.08 7.39 -17.12
N GLU A 262 -3.73 8.05 -16.16
CA GLU A 262 -3.31 9.34 -15.63
C GLU A 262 -1.90 9.28 -15.04
N LYS A 263 -1.61 8.33 -14.15
CA LYS A 263 -0.29 8.26 -13.50
C LYS A 263 0.81 7.89 -14.47
N ILE A 264 0.55 7.05 -15.47
CA ILE A 264 1.51 6.74 -16.53
C ILE A 264 1.79 7.98 -17.37
N LEU A 265 0.76 8.70 -17.83
CA LEU A 265 0.93 9.94 -18.61
C LEU A 265 1.73 10.99 -17.84
N LEU A 266 1.39 11.22 -16.57
CA LEU A 266 2.10 12.17 -15.73
C LEU A 266 3.55 11.73 -15.48
N SER A 267 3.82 10.43 -15.33
CA SER A 267 5.18 9.89 -15.21
C SER A 267 6.00 10.22 -16.46
N ILE A 268 5.44 9.95 -17.63
CA ILE A 268 6.05 10.28 -18.92
C ILE A 268 6.29 11.79 -18.99
N MET A 269 5.29 12.63 -18.76
CA MET A 269 5.44 14.09 -18.79
C MET A 269 6.54 14.58 -17.85
N ASN A 270 6.59 14.10 -16.60
CA ASN A 270 7.63 14.46 -15.65
C ASN A 270 9.04 14.10 -16.15
N MET A 271 9.18 12.95 -16.82
CA MET A 271 10.41 12.56 -17.51
C MET A 271 10.69 13.42 -18.75
N PHE A 272 9.74 14.10 -19.38
CA PHE A 272 9.99 14.98 -20.52
C PHE A 272 10.21 16.45 -20.13
N ILE A 273 9.83 16.88 -18.92
CA ILE A 273 9.96 18.27 -18.47
C ILE A 273 11.43 18.75 -18.41
N PHE A 274 12.43 17.86 -18.31
CA PHE A 274 13.85 18.26 -18.45
C PHE A 274 14.18 18.81 -19.84
N LYS A 275 13.33 18.57 -20.86
CA LYS A 275 13.49 19.11 -22.21
C LYS A 275 12.96 20.54 -22.37
N GLN A 276 12.94 21.39 -21.33
CA GLN A 276 12.69 22.83 -21.53
C GLN A 276 13.68 23.49 -22.53
N SER A 277 14.84 22.87 -22.78
CA SER A 277 15.75 23.26 -23.86
C SER A 277 15.23 22.98 -25.28
N PHE A 278 14.29 22.06 -25.50
CA PHE A 278 13.66 21.86 -26.82
C PHE A 278 12.81 23.06 -27.27
N PHE A 279 12.29 23.85 -26.33
CA PHE A 279 11.56 25.09 -26.66
C PHE A 279 12.49 26.30 -26.84
N LYS A 280 13.72 26.23 -26.32
CA LYS A 280 14.71 27.30 -26.44
C LYS A 280 15.62 27.15 -27.67
N GLY A 281 15.78 25.94 -28.20
CA GLY A 281 16.36 25.69 -29.52
C GLY A 281 15.28 25.56 -30.58
N ARG A 282 14.66 26.67 -31.01
CA ARG A 282 13.97 26.68 -32.30
C ARG A 282 15.03 26.67 -33.41
N ASP A 283 15.71 25.54 -33.59
CA ASP A 283 16.18 25.24 -34.93
C ASP A 283 14.91 25.17 -35.78
N LYS A 284 14.79 26.10 -36.73
CA LYS A 284 13.66 26.11 -37.66
C LYS A 284 13.62 24.73 -38.31
N HIS A 285 12.61 23.93 -37.95
CA HIS A 285 12.37 22.68 -38.62
C HIS A 285 12.31 22.97 -40.13
N PRO A 286 13.06 22.28 -40.99
CA PRO A 286 13.23 22.66 -42.40
C PRO A 286 11.89 22.79 -43.16
N TYR A 287 10.85 22.12 -42.67
CA TYR A 287 9.50 22.15 -43.25
C TYR A 287 8.59 23.27 -42.70
N LEU A 288 8.96 23.98 -41.62
CA LEU A 288 8.16 25.11 -41.10
C LEU A 288 8.21 26.34 -42.02
N SER A 289 9.28 26.50 -42.81
CA SER A 289 9.40 27.55 -43.82
C SER A 289 8.47 27.36 -45.02
N GLU A 290 8.01 26.12 -45.28
CA GLU A 290 7.10 25.83 -46.39
C GLU A 290 5.66 26.18 -46.04
N CYS A 291 5.26 26.02 -44.78
CA CYS A 291 3.91 26.37 -44.32
C CYS A 291 3.64 27.88 -44.16
N GLN A 292 4.68 28.72 -44.20
CA GLN A 292 4.54 30.19 -44.09
C GLN A 292 4.43 30.90 -45.45
N ARG A 293 4.41 30.14 -46.56
CA ARG A 293 4.09 30.66 -47.90
C ARG A 293 2.67 30.23 -48.27
N ASN A 294 1.67 30.90 -47.70
CA ASN A 294 0.31 31.05 -48.24
C ASN A 294 -0.30 32.30 -47.65
#